data_AF-A0A7C7VK91-F1
#
_entry.id   AF-A0A7C7VK91-F1
#
_cell.length_a   1.000
_cell.length_b   1.000
_cell.length_c   1.000
_cell.angle_alpha   90.00
_cell.angle_beta   90.00
_cell.angle_gamma   90.00
#
_symmetry.space_group_name_H-M   'P 1'
#
loop_
_entity.id
_entity.type
_entity.pdbx_description
1 polymer ?
#
loop_
_entity_poly.entity_id
_entity_poly.type
_entity_poly.pdbx_seq_one_letter_code
_entity_poly.pdbx_strand_id
1 'polypeptide(L)'
;MEKAEEEHRILRICWETNGNMNRELALRAADQSFKSGGIIKFDIKAWNENVYRALCGISNIHIIENFRIIGKKYFEERQEVPILTASTLLVPGYIDREEVSSIARFISEISPEIPYTLLAFYPNYVMNDLPTTSKKQALECYYVAKKYLEHVKIGNVHLLRD
;
A
#
# COMPACT_ATOMS: atom_id res chain seq x y z
N MET A 1 -11.94 5.03 -21.92
CA MET A 1 -10.62 5.52 -22.37
C MET A 1 -10.71 5.98 -23.81
N GLU A 2 -11.32 5.18 -24.69
CA GLU A 2 -11.61 5.50 -26.11
C GLU A 2 -12.08 6.94 -26.34
N LYS A 3 -13.16 7.39 -25.69
CA LYS A 3 -13.63 8.77 -25.83
C LYS A 3 -12.59 9.84 -25.48
N ALA A 4 -11.76 9.60 -24.45
CA ALA A 4 -10.71 10.56 -24.08
C ALA A 4 -9.58 10.56 -25.13
N GLU A 5 -9.29 9.41 -25.74
CA GLU A 5 -8.34 9.28 -26.84
C GLU A 5 -8.84 9.98 -28.11
N GLU A 6 -10.11 9.77 -28.46
CA GLU A 6 -10.81 10.47 -29.56
C GLU A 6 -10.81 12.00 -29.38
N GLU A 7 -11.01 12.48 -28.14
CA GLU A 7 -11.00 13.91 -27.80
C GLU A 7 -9.59 14.47 -27.57
N HIS A 8 -8.52 13.67 -27.73
CA HIS A 8 -7.14 14.02 -27.39
C HIS A 8 -6.96 14.60 -25.97
N ARG A 9 -7.72 14.08 -25.01
CA ARG A 9 -7.70 14.49 -23.60
C ARG A 9 -6.86 13.54 -22.76
N ILE A 10 -6.05 14.11 -21.88
CA ILE A 10 -5.34 13.34 -20.85
C ILE A 10 -6.35 12.83 -19.82
N LEU A 11 -6.51 11.51 -19.74
CA LEU A 11 -7.27 10.81 -18.71
C LEU A 11 -6.35 9.80 -18.03
N ARG A 12 -6.15 9.92 -16.72
CA ARG A 12 -5.39 8.98 -15.90
C ARG A 12 -6.36 8.16 -15.04
N ILE A 13 -6.21 6.84 -15.05
CA ILE A 13 -7.01 5.93 -14.22
C ILE A 13 -6.17 5.45 -13.05
N CYS A 14 -6.60 5.77 -11.84
CA CYS A 14 -5.96 5.30 -10.62
C CYS A 14 -6.86 4.33 -9.86
N TRP A 15 -6.27 3.25 -9.35
CA TRP A 15 -6.96 2.27 -8.52
C TRP A 15 -6.45 2.34 -7.09
N GLU A 16 -7.36 2.30 -6.13
CA GLU A 16 -7.06 2.04 -4.72
C GLU A 16 -7.77 0.75 -4.33
N THR A 17 -7.02 -0.20 -3.80
CA THR A 17 -7.52 -1.55 -3.55
C THR A 17 -6.96 -2.13 -2.26
N ASN A 18 -7.74 -2.99 -1.61
CA ASN A 18 -7.25 -3.86 -0.54
C ASN A 18 -6.35 -5.00 -1.08
N GLY A 19 -6.18 -5.10 -2.40
CA GLY A 19 -5.30 -6.03 -3.08
C GLY A 19 -5.75 -7.48 -3.14
N ASN A 20 -6.81 -7.84 -2.42
CA ASN A 20 -7.38 -9.20 -2.42
C ASN A 20 -8.37 -9.38 -3.58
N MET A 21 -7.89 -9.12 -4.79
CA MET A 21 -8.64 -9.23 -6.03
C MET A 21 -8.36 -10.56 -6.72
N ASN A 22 -9.30 -11.02 -7.56
CA ASN A 22 -8.98 -12.05 -8.54
C ASN A 22 -7.79 -11.58 -9.41
N ARG A 23 -6.82 -12.47 -9.63
CA ARG A 23 -5.56 -12.18 -10.32
C ARG A 23 -5.75 -11.55 -11.71
N GLU A 24 -6.70 -12.04 -12.50
CA GLU A 24 -6.93 -11.52 -13.86
C GLU A 24 -7.47 -10.09 -13.79
N LEU A 25 -8.41 -9.82 -12.88
CA LEU A 25 -8.97 -8.49 -12.68
C LEU A 25 -7.92 -7.51 -12.13
N ALA A 26 -7.04 -7.96 -11.23
CA ALA A 26 -5.93 -7.15 -10.72
C ALA A 26 -4.97 -6.74 -11.85
N LEU A 27 -4.63 -7.68 -12.75
CA LEU A 27 -3.78 -7.40 -13.91
C LEU A 27 -4.44 -6.45 -14.91
N ARG A 28 -5.75 -6.56 -15.12
CA ARG A 28 -6.52 -5.64 -15.98
C ARG A 28 -6.59 -4.24 -15.38
N ALA A 29 -6.79 -4.11 -14.07
CA ALA A 29 -6.75 -2.83 -13.38
C ALA A 29 -5.37 -2.16 -13.51
N ALA A 30 -4.30 -2.92 -13.28
CA ALA A 30 -2.93 -2.44 -13.46
C ALA A 30 -2.63 -2.04 -14.91
N ASP A 31 -3.07 -2.82 -15.91
CA ASP A 31 -2.91 -2.51 -17.34
C ASP A 31 -3.60 -1.20 -17.72
N GLN A 32 -4.81 -0.95 -17.21
CA GLN A 32 -5.52 0.31 -17.42
C GLN A 32 -4.77 1.50 -16.81
N SER A 33 -4.29 1.38 -15.58
CA SER A 33 -3.47 2.43 -14.95
C SER A 33 -2.18 2.66 -15.71
N PHE A 34 -1.51 1.60 -16.16
CA PHE A 34 -0.26 1.70 -16.91
C PHE A 34 -0.46 2.46 -18.23
N LYS A 35 -1.43 2.03 -19.06
CA LYS A 35 -1.73 2.66 -20.36
C LYS A 35 -2.18 4.12 -20.24
N SER A 36 -2.96 4.43 -19.19
CA SER A 36 -3.46 5.78 -18.96
C SER A 36 -2.45 6.69 -18.24
N GLY A 37 -1.32 6.16 -17.78
CA GLY A 37 -0.35 6.88 -16.96
C GLY A 37 -0.79 7.13 -15.51
N GLY A 38 -1.83 6.45 -15.02
CA GLY A 38 -2.26 6.46 -13.61
C GLY A 38 -1.49 5.46 -12.74
N ILE A 39 -1.97 5.19 -11.53
CA ILE A 39 -1.28 4.32 -10.55
C ILE A 39 -2.25 3.34 -9.90
N ILE A 40 -1.71 2.26 -9.31
CA ILE A 40 -2.46 1.37 -8.44
C ILE A 40 -1.84 1.37 -7.04
N LYS A 41 -2.68 1.62 -6.04
CA LYS A 41 -2.35 1.67 -4.63
C LYS A 41 -2.93 0.45 -3.92
N PHE A 42 -2.09 -0.25 -3.18
CA PHE A 42 -2.45 -1.42 -2.38
C PHE A 42 -2.41 -1.13 -0.89
N ASP A 43 -3.47 -1.48 -0.17
CA ASP A 43 -3.49 -1.47 1.29
C ASP A 43 -3.01 -2.80 1.86
N ILE A 44 -1.72 -2.89 2.20
CA ILE A 44 -1.17 -4.05 2.91
C ILE A 44 -1.41 -3.87 4.39
N LYS A 45 -2.46 -4.53 4.90
CA LYS A 45 -2.96 -4.29 6.27
C LYS A 45 -2.09 -4.91 7.37
N ALA A 46 -1.43 -6.03 7.09
CA ALA A 46 -0.54 -6.76 8.01
C ALA A 46 0.36 -7.75 7.22
N TRP A 47 1.50 -8.10 7.78
CA TRP A 47 2.38 -9.17 7.28
C TRP A 47 2.06 -10.52 7.91
N ASN A 48 1.87 -10.57 9.23
CA ASN A 48 1.52 -11.80 9.89
C ASN A 48 0.09 -12.22 9.47
N GLU A 49 -0.04 -13.44 8.96
CA GLU A 49 -1.33 -13.93 8.44
C GLU A 49 -2.42 -13.97 9.52
N ASN A 50 -2.09 -14.28 10.77
CA ASN A 50 -3.08 -14.31 11.86
C ASN A 50 -3.57 -12.90 12.19
N VAL A 51 -2.67 -11.91 12.23
CA VAL A 51 -3.04 -10.49 12.40
C VAL A 51 -3.90 -10.02 11.22
N TYR A 52 -3.51 -10.38 9.99
CA TYR A 52 -4.28 -10.04 8.80
C TYR A 52 -5.68 -10.65 8.82
N ARG A 53 -5.81 -11.93 9.23
CA ARG A 53 -7.10 -12.60 9.39
C ARG A 53 -7.94 -11.97 10.48
N ALA A 54 -7.35 -11.57 11.60
CA ALA A 54 -8.06 -10.88 12.67
C ALA A 54 -8.62 -9.52 12.19
N LEU A 55 -7.85 -8.79 11.38
CA LEU A 55 -8.26 -7.47 10.86
C LEU A 55 -9.19 -7.57 9.64
N CYS A 56 -9.07 -8.59 8.79
CA CYS A 56 -9.69 -8.63 7.46
C CYS A 56 -10.63 -9.83 7.22
N GLY A 57 -10.60 -10.84 8.09
CA GLY A 57 -11.36 -12.09 7.92
C GLY A 57 -10.83 -13.06 6.85
N ILE A 58 -9.68 -12.76 6.23
CA ILE A 58 -9.11 -13.55 5.11
C ILE A 58 -7.58 -13.58 5.18
N SER A 59 -6.94 -14.46 4.41
CA SER A 59 -5.48 -14.54 4.29
C SER A 59 -4.88 -13.37 3.50
N ASN A 60 -3.60 -13.05 3.73
CA ASN A 60 -2.84 -12.08 2.96
C ASN A 60 -2.12 -12.67 1.73
N ILE A 61 -2.28 -13.96 1.44
CA ILE A 61 -1.59 -14.62 0.32
C ILE A 61 -1.87 -13.91 -1.02
N HIS A 62 -3.15 -13.66 -1.33
CA HIS A 62 -3.53 -13.07 -2.62
C HIS A 62 -3.03 -11.65 -2.82
N ILE A 63 -3.03 -10.82 -1.76
CA ILE A 63 -2.49 -9.46 -1.87
C ILE A 63 -0.99 -9.50 -2.14
N ILE A 64 -0.24 -10.36 -1.44
CA ILE A 64 1.21 -10.52 -1.63
C ILE A 64 1.51 -10.99 -3.06
N GLU A 65 0.76 -11.98 -3.57
CA GLU A 65 0.91 -12.48 -4.93
C GLU A 65 0.58 -11.42 -5.99
N ASN A 66 -0.57 -10.76 -5.87
CA ASN A 66 -0.99 -9.73 -6.82
C ASN A 66 -0.02 -8.56 -6.85
N PHE A 67 0.40 -8.06 -5.68
CA PHE A 67 1.38 -6.96 -5.57
C PHE A 67 2.70 -7.33 -6.25
N ARG A 68 3.21 -8.55 -5.98
CA ARG A 68 4.45 -9.06 -6.59
C ARG A 68 4.35 -9.17 -8.11
N ILE A 69 3.27 -9.74 -8.63
CA ILE A 69 3.11 -9.96 -10.07
C ILE A 69 2.98 -8.62 -10.79
N ILE A 70 2.18 -7.68 -10.26
CA ILE A 70 2.01 -6.35 -10.85
C ILE A 70 3.33 -5.58 -10.82
N GLY A 71 4.03 -5.57 -9.68
CA GLY A 71 5.31 -4.89 -9.54
C GLY A 71 6.35 -5.41 -10.53
N LYS A 72 6.53 -6.74 -10.60
CA LYS A 72 7.47 -7.36 -11.54
C LYS A 72 7.12 -7.09 -13.01
N LYS A 73 5.84 -6.94 -13.33
CA LYS A 73 5.38 -6.76 -14.72
C LYS A 73 5.48 -5.32 -15.19
N TYR A 74 5.21 -4.35 -14.34
CA TYR A 74 4.99 -2.95 -14.78
C TYR A 74 5.92 -1.92 -14.14
N PHE A 75 6.57 -2.21 -13.01
CA PHE A 75 7.25 -1.16 -12.24
C PHE A 75 8.44 -0.53 -12.98
N GLU A 76 9.30 -1.37 -13.54
CA GLU A 76 10.50 -0.91 -14.28
C GLU A 76 10.16 -0.29 -15.65
N GLU A 77 8.99 -0.60 -16.20
CA GLU A 77 8.55 -0.09 -17.51
C GLU A 77 8.21 1.41 -17.49
N ARG A 78 7.98 1.98 -16.29
CA ARG A 78 7.72 3.42 -16.13
C ARG A 78 8.10 3.91 -14.73
N GLN A 79 9.25 4.57 -14.65
CA GLN A 79 9.79 5.09 -13.39
C GLN A 79 9.42 6.55 -13.09
N GLU A 80 9.04 7.38 -14.09
CA GLU A 80 8.73 8.81 -13.85
C GLU A 80 7.58 9.02 -12.85
N VAL A 81 6.57 8.15 -12.93
CA VAL A 81 5.42 8.07 -12.03
C VAL A 81 5.26 6.59 -11.69
N PRO A 82 5.58 6.19 -10.44
CA PRO A 82 5.51 4.80 -10.01
C PRO A 82 4.11 4.23 -10.23
N ILE A 83 3.99 3.23 -11.10
CA ILE A 83 2.72 2.55 -11.37
C ILE A 83 2.14 1.88 -10.11
N LEU A 84 3.00 1.46 -9.17
CA LEU A 84 2.62 0.70 -7.99
C LEU A 84 3.05 1.45 -6.72
N THR A 85 2.17 1.51 -5.73
CA THR A 85 2.46 2.03 -4.39
C THR A 85 1.71 1.23 -3.32
N ALA A 86 2.23 1.23 -2.10
CA ALA A 86 1.59 0.57 -0.97
C ALA A 86 1.28 1.54 0.18
N SER A 87 0.30 1.17 1.00
CA SER A 87 0.11 1.74 2.33
C SER A 87 -0.25 0.72 3.39
N THR A 88 0.07 1.07 4.64
CA THR A 88 -0.31 0.31 5.83
C THR A 88 -0.83 1.27 6.89
N LEU A 89 -1.98 0.94 7.49
CA LEU A 89 -2.56 1.69 8.61
C LEU A 89 -1.91 1.23 9.92
N LEU A 90 -1.34 2.15 10.69
CA LEU A 90 -0.61 1.86 11.92
C LEU A 90 -1.56 1.69 13.12
N VAL A 91 -2.36 0.62 13.11
CA VAL A 91 -3.30 0.29 14.18
C VAL A 91 -2.54 -0.08 15.47
N PRO A 92 -2.68 0.69 16.57
CA PRO A 92 -1.95 0.40 17.81
C PRO A 92 -2.27 -0.99 18.36
N GLY A 93 -1.23 -1.71 18.80
CA GLY A 93 -1.34 -3.08 19.32
C GLY A 93 -1.42 -4.18 18.25
N TYR A 94 -1.69 -3.84 16.99
CA TYR A 94 -1.75 -4.80 15.88
C TYR A 94 -0.58 -4.63 14.91
N ILE A 95 -0.28 -3.38 14.53
CA ILE A 95 0.70 -3.05 13.51
C ILE A 95 1.87 -2.33 14.14
N ASP A 96 2.93 -3.08 14.41
CA ASP A 96 4.15 -2.60 15.02
C ASP A 96 5.29 -2.47 14.00
N ARG A 97 6.49 -2.22 14.53
CA ARG A 97 7.71 -2.12 13.73
C ARG A 97 8.09 -3.43 13.04
N GLU A 98 7.73 -4.60 13.56
CA GLU A 98 8.10 -5.90 12.99
C GLU A 98 7.22 -6.21 11.77
N GLU A 99 5.92 -5.93 11.88
CA GLU A 99 4.97 -5.98 10.77
C GLU A 99 5.44 -5.05 9.64
N VAL A 100 5.72 -3.79 9.97
CA VAL A 100 6.18 -2.79 8.99
C VAL A 100 7.53 -3.15 8.38
N SER A 101 8.48 -3.66 9.17
CA SER A 101 9.77 -4.13 8.66
C SER A 101 9.60 -5.25 7.64
N SER A 102 8.69 -6.18 7.90
CA SER A 102 8.45 -7.33 7.02
C SER A 102 7.78 -6.91 5.73
N ILE A 103 6.78 -6.01 5.78
CA ILE A 103 6.14 -5.42 4.60
C ILE A 103 7.17 -4.64 3.78
N ALA A 104 7.97 -3.77 4.41
CA ALA A 104 8.95 -2.95 3.71
C ALA A 104 10.03 -3.82 3.02
N ARG A 105 10.52 -4.87 3.70
CA ARG A 105 11.43 -5.84 3.10
C ARG A 105 10.78 -6.51 1.88
N PHE A 106 9.56 -7.01 2.00
CA PHE A 106 8.84 -7.62 0.88
C PHE A 106 8.70 -6.66 -0.32
N ILE A 107 8.34 -5.39 -0.08
CA ILE A 107 8.25 -4.39 -1.14
C ILE A 107 9.62 -4.19 -1.81
N SER A 108 10.70 -4.11 -1.02
CA SER A 108 12.05 -3.91 -1.54
C SER A 108 12.59 -5.07 -2.39
N GLU A 109 12.07 -6.30 -2.20
CA GLU A 109 12.38 -7.44 -3.07
C GLU A 109 11.85 -7.26 -4.49
N ILE A 110 10.88 -6.36 -4.69
CA ILE A 110 10.37 -5.98 -6.00
C ILE A 110 11.15 -4.78 -6.50
N SER A 111 11.16 -3.68 -5.73
CA SER A 111 12.03 -2.53 -5.96
C SER A 111 12.05 -1.61 -4.72
N PRO A 112 13.22 -1.10 -4.28
CA PRO A 112 13.32 -0.17 -3.16
C PRO A 112 12.69 1.20 -3.46
N GLU A 113 12.46 1.51 -4.74
CA GLU A 113 11.84 2.75 -5.23
C GLU A 113 10.30 2.75 -5.11
N ILE A 114 9.67 1.62 -4.81
CA ILE A 114 8.20 1.56 -4.67
C ILE A 114 7.77 2.44 -3.47
N PRO A 115 6.91 3.46 -3.68
CA PRO A 115 6.50 4.33 -2.58
C PRO A 115 5.65 3.59 -1.55
N TYR A 116 5.93 3.81 -0.27
CA TYR A 116 5.24 3.20 0.86
C TYR A 116 4.78 4.24 1.88
N THR A 117 3.47 4.27 2.14
CA THR A 117 2.86 5.24 3.06
C THR A 117 2.36 4.56 4.34
N LEU A 118 2.88 4.99 5.49
CA LEU A 118 2.40 4.60 6.81
C LEU A 118 1.32 5.56 7.26
N LEU A 119 0.09 5.09 7.42
CA LEU A 119 -1.06 5.94 7.74
C LEU A 119 -1.32 5.93 9.26
N ALA A 120 -1.46 7.11 9.87
CA ALA A 120 -1.92 7.20 11.24
C ALA A 120 -3.38 6.73 11.38
N PHE A 121 -3.64 5.94 12.41
CA PHE A 121 -4.94 5.39 12.76
C PHE A 121 -5.76 6.38 13.59
N TYR A 122 -7.06 6.41 13.32
CA TYR A 122 -8.06 7.09 14.14
C TYR A 122 -9.15 6.11 14.56
N PRO A 123 -9.52 6.05 15.86
CA PRO A 123 -10.52 5.12 16.36
C PRO A 123 -11.92 5.49 15.88
N ASN A 124 -12.45 4.69 14.96
CA ASN A 124 -13.79 4.86 14.43
C ASN A 124 -14.40 3.50 14.05
N TYR A 125 -15.71 3.49 13.82
CA TYR A 125 -16.48 2.29 13.51
C TYR A 125 -16.30 1.19 14.59
N VAL A 126 -15.81 0.01 14.22
CA VAL A 126 -15.70 -1.17 15.12
C VAL A 126 -14.43 -1.18 15.98
N MET A 127 -13.45 -0.31 15.70
CA MET A 127 -12.19 -0.20 16.47
C MET A 127 -12.13 1.17 17.18
N ASN A 128 -13.20 1.50 17.91
CA ASN A 128 -13.36 2.79 18.58
C ASN A 128 -12.82 2.82 20.02
N ASP A 129 -12.31 1.69 20.50
CA ASP A 129 -11.74 1.45 21.82
C ASP A 129 -10.21 1.58 21.87
N LEU A 130 -9.57 1.70 20.71
CA LEU A 130 -8.11 1.88 20.59
C LEU A 130 -7.72 3.37 20.62
N PRO A 131 -6.50 3.71 21.07
CA PRO A 131 -6.00 5.07 20.91
C PRO A 131 -5.64 5.37 19.45
N THR A 132 -5.44 6.65 19.11
CA THR A 132 -4.76 7.00 17.85
C THR A 132 -3.31 6.52 17.87
N THR A 133 -2.69 6.38 16.69
CA THR A 133 -1.26 6.05 16.57
C THR A 133 -0.42 7.09 17.30
N SER A 134 0.53 6.64 18.13
CA SER A 134 1.48 7.56 18.77
C SER A 134 2.56 8.02 17.81
N LYS A 135 3.10 9.23 18.02
CA LYS A 135 4.28 9.72 17.30
C LYS A 135 5.45 8.73 17.41
N LYS A 136 5.64 8.15 18.59
CA LYS A 136 6.67 7.13 18.83
C LYS A 136 6.52 5.92 17.90
N GLN A 137 5.34 5.29 17.88
CA GLN A 137 5.07 4.14 17.01
C GLN A 137 5.26 4.49 15.54
N ALA A 138 4.72 5.65 15.11
CA ALA A 138 4.83 6.09 13.72
C ALA A 138 6.29 6.30 13.28
N LEU A 139 7.12 6.91 14.13
CA LEU A 139 8.54 7.11 13.86
C LEU A 139 9.33 5.79 13.87
N GLU A 140 9.07 4.89 14.82
CA GLU A 140 9.71 3.57 14.84
C GLU A 140 9.42 2.77 13.56
N CYS A 141 8.16 2.77 13.12
CA CYS A 141 7.73 2.15 11.86
C CYS A 141 8.36 2.85 10.63
N TYR A 142 8.43 4.18 10.64
CA TYR A 142 9.06 4.93 9.56
C TYR A 142 10.54 4.59 9.41
N TYR A 143 11.30 4.62 10.51
CA TYR A 143 12.74 4.36 10.47
C TYR A 143 13.06 2.92 10.10
N VAL A 144 12.23 1.94 10.51
CA VAL A 144 12.47 0.55 10.10
C VAL A 144 12.15 0.33 8.63
N ALA A 145 11.08 0.93 8.09
CA ALA A 145 10.77 0.86 6.67
C ALA A 145 11.85 1.55 5.80
N LYS A 146 12.39 2.69 6.27
CA LYS A 146 13.47 3.43 5.60
C LYS A 146 14.79 2.67 5.44
N LYS A 147 14.96 1.54 6.13
CA LYS A 147 16.10 0.63 5.93
C LYS A 147 16.01 -0.16 4.62
N TYR A 148 14.81 -0.31 4.08
CA TYR A 148 14.52 -1.13 2.90
C TYR A 148 14.06 -0.32 1.69
N LEU A 149 13.40 0.83 1.94
CA LEU A 149 12.73 1.62 0.91
C LEU A 149 13.21 3.06 0.86
N GLU A 150 13.27 3.61 -0.35
CA GLU A 150 13.70 4.98 -0.62
C GLU A 150 12.59 5.99 -0.30
N HIS A 151 11.37 5.67 -0.72
CA HIS A 151 10.22 6.60 -0.63
C HIS A 151 9.22 6.15 0.45
N VAL A 152 9.55 6.42 1.71
CA VAL A 152 8.65 6.19 2.86
C VAL A 152 8.10 7.52 3.36
N LYS A 153 6.81 7.58 3.69
CA LYS A 153 6.22 8.74 4.38
C LYS A 153 5.22 8.33 5.44
N ILE A 154 5.04 9.19 6.45
CA ILE A 154 3.95 9.10 7.41
C ILE A 154 2.81 10.00 6.91
N GLY A 155 1.64 9.40 6.66
CA GLY A 155 0.42 10.08 6.31
C GLY A 155 -0.46 10.36 7.54
N ASN A 156 -1.37 11.32 7.40
CA ASN A 156 -2.31 11.73 8.45
C ASN A 156 -1.64 12.14 9.77
N VAL A 157 -0.50 12.85 9.68
CA VAL A 157 0.32 13.25 10.84
C VAL A 157 -0.44 14.03 11.92
N HIS A 158 -1.53 14.72 11.56
CA HIS A 158 -2.39 15.46 12.48
C HIS A 158 -3.18 14.56 13.45
N LEU A 159 -3.26 13.25 13.19
CA LEU A 159 -3.91 12.26 14.07
C LEU A 159 -2.94 11.70 15.12
N LEU A 160 -1.63 11.97 14.98
CA LEU A 160 -0.63 11.41 15.88
C LEU A 160 -0.71 12.05 17.25
N ARG A 161 -0.96 11.23 18.27
CA ARG A 161 -0.85 11.64 19.67
C ARG A 161 0.60 11.62 20.15
N ASP A 162 0.86 12.35 21.22
CA ASP A 162 2.13 12.29 21.94
C ASP A 162 2.37 10.90 22.58
#